data_AF-A0A2A5M7N3-F1
#
_entry.id   AF-A0A2A5M7N3-F1
#
_cell.length_a   1.000
_cell.length_b   1.000
_cell.length_c   1.000
_cell.angle_alpha   90.00
_cell.angle_beta   90.00
_cell.angle_gamma   90.00
#
_symmetry.space_group_name_H-M   'P 1'
#
loop_
_entity.id
_entity.type
_entity.pdbx_description
1 polymer ?
#
loop_
_entity_poly.entity_id
_entity_poly.type
_entity_poly.pdbx_seq_one_letter_code
_entity_poly.pdbx_strand_id
1 'polypeptide(L)'
;PMAAASISSQMGIIASPVSVAVVSLTALLLNANHKLAGFDGYINLLQITIPSTLFGVLCIGIFSWFRGKDLDKDEVFQEKLKDPEFKKYVYGDSKTLLGVKLPKSNWVAMWIFLGAIALVALLG
;
A
#
# COMPACT_ATOMS: atom_id res chain seq x y z
N PRO A 1 -7.99 -4.56 10.50
CA PRO A 1 -7.37 -3.27 10.11
C PRO A 1 -5.85 -3.33 9.82
N MET A 2 -4.99 -3.73 10.77
CA MET A 2 -3.52 -3.64 10.59
C MET A 2 -2.95 -4.59 9.52
N ALA A 3 -3.44 -5.84 9.43
CA ALA A 3 -3.00 -6.79 8.41
C ALA A 3 -3.35 -6.32 6.99
N ALA A 4 -4.56 -5.76 6.80
CA ALA A 4 -4.98 -5.18 5.54
C ALA A 4 -4.07 -4.00 5.12
N ALA A 5 -3.69 -3.13 6.06
CA ALA A 5 -2.81 -2.00 5.77
C ALA A 5 -1.40 -2.43 5.30
N SER A 6 -0.84 -3.49 5.88
CA SER A 6 0.47 -4.03 5.45
C SER A 6 0.41 -4.62 4.04
N ILE A 7 -0.65 -5.36 3.71
CA ILE A 7 -0.86 -5.95 2.37
C ILE A 7 -1.07 -4.82 1.35
N SER A 8 -1.89 -3.83 1.67
CA SER A 8 -2.13 -2.68 0.79
C SER A 8 -0.87 -1.87 0.50
N SER A 9 0.02 -1.71 1.48
CA SER A 9 1.31 -1.05 1.29
C SER A 9 2.20 -1.78 0.28
N GLN A 10 2.28 -3.11 0.37
CA GLN A 10 3.03 -3.92 -0.59
C GLN A 10 2.40 -3.91 -1.99
N MET A 11 1.06 -3.92 -2.07
CA MET A 11 0.36 -3.79 -3.35
C MET A 11 0.56 -2.43 -4.00
N GLY A 12 0.70 -1.35 -3.22
CA GLY A 12 1.01 -0.02 -3.75
C GLY A 12 2.37 0.05 -4.45
N ILE A 13 3.37 -0.69 -3.98
CA ILE A 13 4.68 -0.76 -4.62
C ILE A 13 4.59 -1.51 -5.95
N ILE A 14 3.80 -2.59 -6.02
CA ILE A 14 3.62 -3.38 -7.25
C ILE A 14 2.74 -2.65 -8.28
N ALA A 15 1.79 -1.84 -7.83
CA ALA A 15 0.95 -1.02 -8.70
C ALA A 15 1.68 0.21 -9.27
N SER A 16 2.84 0.57 -8.71
CA SER A 16 3.57 1.77 -9.08
C SER A 16 4.25 1.62 -10.44
N PRO A 17 4.26 2.67 -11.27
CA PRO A 17 5.01 2.68 -12.52
C PRO A 17 6.50 2.39 -12.30
N VAL A 18 7.09 2.89 -11.21
CA VAL A 18 8.53 2.74 -10.95
C VAL A 18 8.91 1.33 -10.48
N SER A 19 7.95 0.42 -10.36
CA SER A 19 8.20 -0.95 -9.95
C SER A 19 8.95 -1.74 -11.02
N VAL A 20 10.14 -2.23 -10.68
CA VAL A 20 10.96 -3.13 -11.51
C VAL A 20 10.14 -4.36 -11.94
N ALA A 21 9.23 -4.84 -11.09
CA ALA A 21 8.35 -5.96 -11.41
C ALA A 21 7.40 -5.65 -12.58
N VAL A 22 6.80 -4.45 -12.61
CA VAL A 22 5.87 -4.02 -13.68
C VAL A 22 6.61 -3.82 -14.99
N VAL A 23 7.79 -3.18 -14.94
CA VAL A 23 8.65 -2.98 -16.12
C VAL A 23 9.14 -4.31 -16.67
N SER A 24 9.59 -5.23 -15.80
CA SER A 24 10.04 -6.57 -16.22
C SER A 24 8.91 -7.40 -16.81
N LEU A 25 7.73 -7.37 -16.20
CA LEU A 25 6.55 -8.06 -16.72
C LEU A 25 6.14 -7.51 -18.09
N THR A 26 6.17 -6.18 -18.26
CA THR A 26 5.92 -5.54 -19.55
C THR A 26 6.93 -6.00 -20.61
N ALA A 27 8.21 -6.00 -20.28
CA ALA A 27 9.26 -6.45 -21.21
C ALA A 27 9.10 -7.92 -21.61
N LEU A 28 8.73 -8.79 -20.65
CA LEU A 28 8.43 -10.20 -20.93
C LEU A 28 7.20 -10.37 -21.82
N LEU A 29 6.12 -9.63 -21.57
CA LEU A 29 4.89 -9.67 -22.37
C LEU A 29 5.09 -9.12 -23.78
N LEU A 30 5.92 -8.09 -23.94
CA LEU A 30 6.27 -7.54 -25.26
C LEU A 30 7.17 -8.49 -26.08
N ASN A 31 8.03 -9.26 -25.41
CA ASN A 31 8.91 -10.26 -26.05
C ASN A 31 8.24 -11.63 -26.21
N ALA A 32 7.01 -11.83 -25.75
CA ALA A 32 6.31 -13.11 -25.88
C ALA A 32 5.87 -13.37 -27.33
N ASN A 33 6.05 -14.62 -27.81
CA ASN A 33 5.66 -15.05 -29.15
C ASN A 33 4.15 -14.95 -29.43
N HIS A 34 3.32 -14.95 -28.38
CA HIS A 34 1.89 -14.62 -28.46
C HIS A 34 1.65 -13.24 -27.89
N LYS A 35 1.73 -12.22 -28.75
CA LYS A 35 1.33 -10.86 -28.38
C LYS A 35 -0.15 -10.87 -27.99
N LEU A 36 -0.46 -10.37 -26.79
CA LEU A 36 -1.85 -10.11 -26.42
C LEU A 36 -2.40 -9.05 -27.40
N ALA A 37 -3.55 -9.35 -28.01
CA ALA A 37 -4.20 -8.41 -28.93
C ALA A 37 -4.55 -7.10 -28.18
N GLY A 38 -3.92 -5.99 -28.58
CA GLY A 38 -4.10 -4.67 -27.97
C GLY A 38 -3.13 -4.33 -26.83
N PHE A 39 -2.15 -5.19 -26.51
CA PHE A 39 -1.12 -4.90 -25.52
C PHE A 39 0.14 -4.31 -26.17
N ASP A 40 0.12 -2.99 -26.41
CA ASP A 40 1.21 -2.29 -27.10
C ASP A 40 2.30 -1.72 -26.19
N GLY A 41 2.19 -1.89 -24.86
CA GLY A 41 3.27 -1.48 -23.98
C GLY A 41 2.90 -1.25 -22.53
N TYR A 42 3.84 -0.57 -21.89
CA TYR A 42 3.86 -0.26 -20.47
C TYR A 42 2.61 0.48 -19.98
N ILE A 43 2.09 1.42 -20.79
CA ILE A 43 0.88 2.19 -20.45
C ILE A 43 -0.37 1.32 -20.34
N ASN A 44 -0.55 0.34 -21.25
CA ASN A 44 -1.69 -0.59 -21.18
C ASN A 44 -1.64 -1.46 -19.92
N LEU A 45 -0.44 -1.88 -19.50
CA LEU A 45 -0.29 -2.62 -18.26
C LEU A 45 -0.65 -1.75 -17.05
N LEU A 46 -0.15 -0.52 -16.99
CA LEU A 46 -0.45 0.42 -15.92
C LEU A 46 -1.94 0.75 -15.83
N GLN A 47 -2.60 0.91 -16.97
CA GLN A 47 -4.05 1.16 -17.05
C GLN A 47 -4.88 0.01 -16.45
N ILE A 48 -4.34 -1.21 -16.37
CA ILE A 48 -5.03 -2.34 -15.77
C ILE A 48 -4.60 -2.52 -14.30
N THR A 49 -3.29 -2.47 -14.03
CA THR A 49 -2.74 -2.77 -12.70
C THR A 49 -3.08 -1.71 -11.67
N ILE A 50 -3.06 -0.42 -12.02
CA ILE A 50 -3.40 0.68 -11.10
C ILE A 50 -4.86 0.59 -10.62
N PRO A 51 -5.89 0.56 -11.49
CA PRO A 51 -7.27 0.47 -11.02
C PRO A 51 -7.58 -0.89 -10.39
N SER A 52 -7.00 -2.00 -10.88
CA SER A 52 -7.23 -3.33 -10.29
C SER A 52 -6.72 -3.43 -8.86
N THR A 53 -5.53 -2.91 -8.59
CA THR A 53 -4.94 -2.93 -7.24
C THR A 53 -5.66 -1.96 -6.30
N LEU A 54 -6.03 -0.77 -6.78
CA LEU A 54 -6.84 0.17 -6.02
C LEU A 54 -8.18 -0.44 -5.62
N PHE A 55 -8.88 -1.08 -6.56
CA PHE A 55 -10.16 -1.73 -6.30
C PHE A 55 -10.03 -2.89 -5.30
N GLY A 56 -9.01 -3.73 -5.44
CA GLY A 56 -8.73 -4.82 -4.50
C GLY A 56 -8.44 -4.32 -3.08
N VAL A 57 -7.62 -3.27 -2.96
CA VAL A 57 -7.32 -2.62 -1.66
C VAL A 57 -8.56 -1.99 -1.05
N LEU A 58 -9.41 -1.34 -1.85
CA LEU A 58 -10.68 -0.78 -1.37
C LEU A 58 -11.64 -1.87 -0.89
N CYS A 59 -11.80 -2.95 -1.64
CA CYS A 59 -12.65 -4.08 -1.26
C CYS A 59 -12.17 -4.72 0.06
N ILE A 60 -10.87 -4.96 0.19
CA ILE A 60 -10.25 -5.48 1.42
C ILE A 60 -10.38 -4.48 2.57
N GLY A 61 -10.24 -3.17 2.31
CA GLY A 61 -10.39 -2.12 3.30
C GLY A 61 -11.81 -2.05 3.87
N ILE A 62 -12.80 -2.04 2.98
CA ILE A 62 -14.23 -2.05 3.33
C ILE A 62 -14.57 -3.34 4.10
N PHE A 63 -14.15 -4.50 3.59
CA PHE A 63 -14.37 -5.77 4.27
C PHE A 63 -13.69 -5.83 5.64
N SER A 64 -12.47 -5.31 5.77
CA SER A 64 -11.71 -5.22 7.02
C SER A 64 -12.40 -4.30 8.05
N TRP A 65 -13.14 -3.28 7.60
CA TRP A 65 -13.98 -2.45 8.46
C TRP A 65 -15.16 -3.23 9.02
N PHE A 66 -15.82 -4.06 8.19
CA PHE A 66 -16.97 -4.87 8.61
C PHE A 66 -16.61 -6.17 9.35
N ARG A 67 -15.37 -6.64 9.27
CA ARG A 67 -14.93 -7.94 9.86
C ARG A 67 -14.45 -7.85 11.31
N GLY A 68 -14.49 -6.68 11.96
CA GLY A 68 -14.09 -6.51 13.36
C GLY A 68 -15.27 -6.18 14.26
N LYS A 69 -15.41 -6.87 15.39
CA LYS A 69 -16.17 -6.33 16.53
C LYS A 69 -15.41 -5.07 16.98
N ASP A 70 -16.12 -3.96 17.22
CA ASP A 70 -15.46 -2.78 17.78
C ASP A 70 -14.68 -3.20 19.02
N LEU A 71 -13.42 -2.78 19.11
CA LEU A 71 -12.51 -3.16 20.19
C LEU A 71 -13.05 -2.71 21.57
N ASP A 72 -13.94 -1.71 21.55
CA ASP A 72 -14.72 -1.20 22.69
C ASP A 72 -15.85 -2.14 23.14
N LYS A 73 -16.28 -3.06 22.28
CA LYS A 73 -17.40 -4.00 22.48
C LYS A 73 -16.95 -5.47 22.60
N ASP A 74 -15.65 -5.71 22.59
CA ASP A 74 -15.08 -7.04 22.78
C ASP A 74 -14.73 -7.26 24.26
N GLU A 75 -15.55 -8.05 24.95
CA GLU A 75 -15.40 -8.37 26.38
C GLU A 75 -14.04 -9.02 26.68
N VAL A 76 -13.52 -9.83 25.76
CA VAL A 76 -12.21 -10.48 25.90
C VAL A 76 -11.07 -9.47 25.79
N PHE A 77 -11.22 -8.45 24.93
CA PHE A 77 -10.23 -7.38 24.81
C PHE A 77 -10.27 -6.45 26.01
N GLN A 78 -11.47 -6.11 26.52
CA GLN A 78 -11.67 -5.29 27.72
C GLN A 78 -11.17 -5.98 29.00
N GLU A 79 -11.35 -7.30 29.12
CA GLU A 79 -10.76 -8.09 30.21
C GLU A 79 -9.23 -8.10 30.14
N LYS A 80 -8.64 -8.29 28.95
CA LYS A 80 -7.18 -8.21 28.77
C LYS A 80 -6.63 -6.81 29.02
N LEU A 81 -7.43 -5.76 28.79
CA LEU A 81 -7.10 -4.37 29.09
C LEU A 81 -7.03 -4.05 30.60
N LYS A 82 -7.64 -4.88 31.45
CA LYS A 82 -7.52 -4.76 32.91
C LYS A 82 -6.14 -5.20 33.41
N ASP A 83 -5.43 -6.01 32.63
CA ASP A 83 -4.04 -6.36 32.91
C ASP A 83 -3.14 -5.13 32.66
N PRO A 84 -2.47 -4.61 33.71
CA PRO A 84 -1.62 -3.43 33.59
C PRO A 84 -0.43 -3.64 32.63
N GLU A 85 0.05 -4.87 32.46
CA GLU A 85 1.15 -5.18 31.53
C GLU A 85 0.68 -5.08 30.07
N PHE A 86 -0.48 -5.66 29.76
CA PHE A 86 -1.07 -5.60 28.42
C PHE A 86 -1.52 -4.18 28.05
N LYS A 87 -2.10 -3.45 29.01
CA LYS A 87 -2.46 -2.05 28.83
C LYS A 87 -1.24 -1.17 28.53
N LYS A 88 -0.12 -1.41 29.22
CA LYS A 88 1.14 -0.68 28.95
C LYS A 88 1.76 -1.08 27.61
N TYR A 89 1.63 -2.33 27.18
CA TYR A 89 2.06 -2.74 25.84
C TYR A 89 1.25 -2.06 24.72
N VAL A 90 -0.09 -1.98 24.87
CA VAL A 90 -0.97 -1.39 23.85
C VAL A 90 -0.90 0.15 23.84
N TYR A 91 -0.85 0.80 25.01
CA TYR A 91 -0.96 2.26 25.13
C TYR A 91 0.27 2.97 25.71
N GLY A 92 1.20 2.24 26.30
CA GLY A 92 2.24 2.81 27.16
C GLY A 92 3.45 3.38 26.44
N ASP A 93 3.77 2.93 25.22
CA ASP A 93 4.95 3.42 24.48
C ASP A 93 4.82 3.23 22.96
N SER A 94 3.64 3.53 22.43
CA SER A 94 3.56 3.79 20.99
C SER A 94 4.30 5.11 20.74
N LYS A 95 5.56 5.06 20.26
CA LYS A 95 6.13 6.13 19.43
C LYS A 95 5.28 6.20 18.16
N THR A 96 4.08 6.73 18.33
CA THR A 96 3.12 6.92 17.27
C THR A 96 3.64 8.07 16.44
N LEU A 97 3.77 7.84 15.13
CA LEU A 97 4.06 8.90 14.18
C LEU A 97 2.81 9.77 13.91
N LEU A 98 1.64 9.39 14.43
CA LEU A 98 0.45 10.25 14.43
C LEU A 98 0.71 11.46 15.33
N GLY A 99 0.92 12.61 14.72
CA GLY A 99 1.16 13.88 15.40
C GLY A 99 2.64 14.27 15.51
N VAL A 100 3.58 13.42 15.08
CA VAL A 100 4.99 13.81 14.97
C VAL A 100 5.16 14.67 13.71
N LYS A 101 5.55 15.94 13.88
CA LYS A 101 5.95 16.78 12.76
C LYS A 101 7.17 16.15 12.10
N LEU A 102 6.96 15.52 10.95
CA LEU A 102 8.05 14.98 10.14
C LEU A 102 9.02 16.12 9.81
N PRO A 103 10.34 15.94 10.02
CA PRO A 103 11.33 16.95 9.71
C PRO A 103 11.23 17.33 8.22
N LYS A 104 11.50 18.60 7.90
CA LYS A 104 11.40 19.11 6.51
C LYS A 104 12.22 18.30 5.50
N SER A 105 13.29 17.63 5.95
CA SER A 105 14.09 16.70 5.14
C SER A 105 13.26 15.55 4.54
N ASN A 106 12.30 14.99 5.29
CA ASN A 106 11.45 13.89 4.81
C ASN A 106 10.50 14.36 3.70
N TRP A 107 10.05 15.62 3.78
CA TRP A 107 9.28 16.26 2.72
C TRP A 107 10.12 16.44 1.45
N VAL A 108 11.38 16.83 1.58
CA VAL A 108 12.31 16.91 0.43
C VAL A 108 12.51 15.54 -0.22
N ALA A 109 12.73 14.50 0.59
CA ALA A 109 12.86 13.12 0.08
C ALA A 109 11.60 12.67 -0.68
N MET A 110 10.41 13.01 -0.18
CA MET A 110 9.14 12.72 -0.86
C MET A 110 9.06 13.43 -2.21
N TRP A 111 9.43 14.71 -2.30
CA TRP A 111 9.42 15.46 -3.56
C TRP A 111 10.46 14.94 -4.57
N ILE A 112 11.65 14.53 -4.11
CA ILE A 112 12.65 13.87 -4.97
C ILE A 112 12.09 12.57 -5.54
N PHE A 113 11.44 11.75 -4.69
CA PHE A 113 10.82 10.51 -5.11
C PHE A 113 9.70 10.73 -6.15
N LEU A 114 8.81 11.69 -5.91
CA LEU A 114 7.76 12.06 -6.87
C LEU A 114 8.33 12.63 -8.17
N GLY A 115 9.39 13.44 -8.10
CA GLY A 115 10.09 13.98 -9.26
C GLY A 115 10.73 12.87 -10.10
N ALA A 116 11.34 11.87 -9.46
CA ALA A 116 11.88 10.71 -10.14
C ALA A 116 10.77 9.88 -10.82
N ILE A 117 9.63 9.67 -10.16
CA ILE A 117 8.46 9.01 -10.77
C ILE A 117 7.99 9.78 -12.01
N ALA A 118 7.84 11.10 -11.91
CA ALA A 118 7.38 11.93 -13.02
C ALA A 118 8.36 11.92 -14.20
N LEU A 119 9.66 11.98 -13.93
CA LEU A 119 10.70 11.92 -14.95
C LEU A 119 10.74 10.56 -15.66
N VAL A 120 10.64 9.46 -14.91
CA VAL A 120 10.53 8.12 -15.49
C VAL A 120 9.24 7.97 -16.31
N ALA A 121 8.12 8.52 -15.84
CA ALA A 121 6.85 8.47 -16.57
C ALA A 121 6.84 9.33 -17.85
N LEU A 122 7.68 10.36 -17.94
CA LEU A 122 7.81 11.22 -19.13
C LEU A 122 8.84 10.69 -20.15
N LEU A 123 9.88 10.00 -19.68
CA LEU A 123 10.94 9.44 -20.52
C LEU A 123 10.68 7.99 -20.96
N GLY A 124 9.84 7.27 -20.22
CA GLY A 124 9.44 5.89 -20.49
C GLY A 124 8.25 5.76 -21.42
#